data_AF-A0A9W6WHH1-F1
#
_entry.id   AF-A0A9W6WHH1-F1
#
_cell.length_a   1.000
_cell.length_b   1.000
_cell.length_c   1.000
_cell.angle_alpha   90.00
_cell.angle_beta   90.00
_cell.angle_gamma   90.00
#
_symmetry.space_group_name_H-M   'P 1'
#
loop_
_entity.id
_entity.type
_entity.pdbx_description
1 polymer ?
#
loop_
_entity_poly.entity_id
_entity_poly.type
_entity_poly.pdbx_seq_one_letter_code
_entity_poly.pdbx_strand_id
1 'polypeptide(L)'
;MLTVNCEDGTFTQTTFSKEPVVFAKKLSSPRVNDRLVCTTRSGNLVVGTVINNKWKVRNIKVQKESYNSGRSLPTPAALSRTSSFNFQSFQEYQKFSAANSINTVSNNPYATNSDISASPLVGQHSKFQPQSSLSATPYQNDYQGDIRKDYKDCVVETVPFVGMIIRACGLKAELIDIQTGIMLMEFDIGQFKESTFQVFYPEPSHCRFCGCASIASFSVAYTELETNTLVVHTFSIDNRAKNNICLRVERDPRETRCLGFASVTEHQHWISNVEGWCATDLNMLLGVRRKDNEDIEGPTNGLPRDYLNNSINSLDFINHDLRNRKSKISSAKKAQNVYPKISSTWEAWTMSASGHIRYYSIPDGTDSGLLIKRLGPVKKFGHKSIAVSFGNIMKILYLGNDNLIEEGEHDTEGLSASSQTSTALSFINRRRKMILKKYELTHSTNFNDTTVEETVVE
;
A
#
# COMPACT_ATOMS: atom_id res chain seq x y z
N MET A 1 -18.29 -14.34 -12.86
CA MET A 1 -18.69 -12.95 -12.60
C MET A 1 -20.09 -12.76 -13.15
N LEU A 2 -20.97 -12.16 -12.37
CA LEU A 2 -22.32 -11.80 -12.82
C LEU A 2 -22.33 -10.31 -13.16
N THR A 3 -22.77 -9.97 -14.36
CA THR A 3 -23.06 -8.58 -14.76
C THR A 3 -24.56 -8.41 -14.71
N VAL A 4 -25.06 -7.55 -13.84
CA VAL A 4 -26.49 -7.27 -13.69
C VAL A 4 -26.80 -5.99 -14.45
N ASN A 5 -27.79 -6.03 -15.35
CA ASN A 5 -28.37 -4.84 -15.94
C ASN A 5 -29.33 -4.21 -14.90
N CYS A 6 -29.09 -2.96 -14.54
CA CYS A 6 -29.86 -2.27 -13.52
C CYS A 6 -31.26 -1.84 -14.00
N GLU A 7 -31.52 -1.80 -15.32
CA GLU A 7 -32.81 -1.37 -15.86
C GLU A 7 -33.87 -2.48 -15.82
N ASP A 8 -33.49 -3.69 -16.20
CA ASP A 8 -34.39 -4.84 -16.34
C ASP A 8 -34.09 -5.98 -15.34
N GLY A 9 -33.02 -5.85 -14.55
CA GLY A 9 -32.58 -6.88 -13.59
C GLY A 9 -32.00 -8.14 -14.24
N THR A 10 -31.88 -8.18 -15.57
CA THR A 10 -31.28 -9.32 -16.26
C THR A 10 -29.81 -9.43 -15.90
N PHE A 11 -29.27 -10.64 -15.91
CA PHE A 11 -27.84 -10.84 -15.66
C PHE A 11 -27.19 -11.73 -16.70
N THR A 12 -25.92 -11.43 -16.96
CA THR A 12 -25.06 -12.24 -17.80
C THR A 12 -23.90 -12.78 -16.98
N GLN A 13 -23.61 -14.08 -17.15
CA GLN A 13 -22.49 -14.72 -16.50
C GLN A 13 -21.29 -14.77 -17.43
N THR A 14 -20.17 -14.20 -16.99
CA THR A 14 -18.88 -14.29 -17.69
C THR A 14 -17.90 -15.12 -16.87
N THR A 15 -17.34 -16.15 -17.49
CA THR A 15 -16.29 -16.99 -16.92
C THR A 15 -14.93 -16.35 -17.18
N PHE A 16 -14.21 -15.97 -16.12
CA PHE A 16 -12.89 -15.34 -16.21
C PHE A 16 -11.76 -16.36 -16.41
N SER A 17 -11.85 -17.48 -15.70
CA SER A 17 -10.86 -18.54 -15.76
C SER A 17 -11.57 -19.89 -15.68
N LYS A 18 -10.93 -20.91 -16.27
CA LYS A 18 -11.31 -22.31 -16.06
C LYS A 18 -10.93 -22.79 -14.66
N GLU A 19 -9.95 -22.13 -14.04
CA GLU A 19 -9.50 -22.41 -12.69
C GLU A 19 -10.19 -21.52 -11.66
N PRO A 20 -10.32 -21.97 -10.40
CA PRO A 20 -10.87 -21.14 -9.33
C PRO A 20 -10.09 -19.83 -9.18
N VAL A 21 -10.83 -18.72 -9.19
CA VAL A 21 -10.31 -17.39 -8.84
C VAL A 21 -10.27 -17.30 -7.32
N VAL A 22 -9.10 -17.01 -6.78
CA VAL A 22 -8.89 -16.85 -5.33
C VAL A 22 -9.08 -15.39 -4.93
N PHE A 23 -8.57 -14.47 -5.75
CA PHE A 23 -8.61 -13.04 -5.47
C PHE A 23 -9.05 -12.26 -6.70
N ALA A 24 -9.79 -11.16 -6.49
CA ALA A 24 -10.17 -10.24 -7.54
C ALA A 24 -10.18 -8.80 -7.01
N LYS A 25 -9.58 -7.86 -7.76
CA LYS A 25 -9.55 -6.43 -7.42
C LYS A 25 -9.81 -5.55 -8.63
N LYS A 26 -10.57 -4.49 -8.41
CA LYS A 26 -10.73 -3.43 -9.40
C LYS A 26 -9.45 -2.58 -9.44
N LEU A 27 -8.90 -2.41 -10.63
CA LEU A 27 -7.80 -1.51 -10.93
C LEU A 27 -8.34 -0.39 -11.81
N SER A 28 -8.41 0.83 -11.26
CA SER A 28 -8.87 2.02 -11.98
C SER A 28 -7.71 3.00 -12.08
N SER A 29 -7.35 3.41 -13.30
CA SER A 29 -6.28 4.39 -13.49
C SER A 29 -6.70 5.49 -14.44
N PRO A 30 -6.06 6.68 -14.36
CA PRO A 30 -6.28 7.73 -15.35
C PRO A 30 -5.82 7.35 -16.78
N ARG A 31 -4.96 6.34 -16.91
CA ARG A 31 -4.31 5.99 -18.19
C ARG A 31 -4.93 4.79 -18.89
N VAL A 32 -5.66 3.96 -18.16
CA VAL A 32 -6.25 2.74 -18.71
C VAL A 32 -7.68 2.57 -18.23
N ASN A 33 -8.55 2.07 -19.11
CA ASN A 33 -9.90 1.67 -18.75
C ASN A 33 -9.88 0.77 -17.51
N ASP A 34 -10.92 0.89 -16.69
CA ASP A 34 -11.12 0.04 -15.52
C ASP A 34 -10.91 -1.43 -15.86
N ARG A 35 -10.08 -2.09 -15.05
CA ARG A 35 -9.75 -3.51 -15.19
C ARG A 35 -10.17 -4.25 -13.94
N LEU A 36 -10.61 -5.49 -14.09
CA LEU A 36 -10.74 -6.45 -13.01
C LEU A 36 -9.53 -7.38 -13.08
N VAL A 37 -8.65 -7.28 -12.08
CA VAL A 37 -7.45 -8.12 -11.97
C VAL A 37 -7.77 -9.28 -11.05
N CYS A 38 -7.58 -10.50 -11.52
CA CYS A 38 -7.86 -11.73 -10.80
C CYS A 38 -6.61 -12.59 -10.69
N THR A 39 -6.46 -13.26 -9.55
CA THR A 39 -5.45 -14.32 -9.36
C THR A 39 -6.17 -15.65 -9.20
N THR A 40 -5.74 -16.64 -9.97
CA THR A 40 -6.24 -18.02 -9.87
C THR A 40 -5.47 -18.81 -8.82
N ARG A 41 -6.00 -19.97 -8.42
CA ARG A 41 -5.35 -20.84 -7.43
C ARG A 41 -3.96 -21.33 -7.85
N SER A 42 -3.71 -21.47 -9.15
CA SER A 42 -2.39 -21.83 -9.70
C SER A 42 -1.42 -20.64 -9.78
N GLY A 43 -1.87 -19.43 -9.48
CA GLY A 43 -1.08 -18.20 -9.59
C GLY A 43 -1.14 -17.53 -10.97
N ASN A 44 -1.97 -18.00 -11.91
CA ASN A 44 -2.17 -17.27 -13.15
C ASN A 44 -2.89 -15.94 -12.88
N LEU A 45 -2.38 -14.86 -13.47
CA LEU A 45 -3.03 -13.56 -13.49
C LEU A 45 -4.00 -13.48 -14.67
N VAL A 46 -5.23 -13.06 -14.39
CA VAL A 46 -6.30 -12.92 -15.37
C VAL A 46 -6.85 -11.52 -15.29
N VAL A 47 -6.99 -10.85 -16.43
CA VAL A 47 -7.45 -9.46 -16.48
C VAL A 47 -8.65 -9.34 -17.37
N GLY A 48 -9.75 -8.89 -16.79
CA GLY A 48 -10.95 -8.49 -17.51
C GLY A 48 -10.94 -6.99 -17.75
N THR A 49 -11.22 -6.58 -18.99
CA THR A 49 -11.42 -5.18 -19.36
C THR A 49 -12.78 -5.07 -20.06
N VAL A 50 -13.55 -4.02 -19.76
CA VAL A 50 -14.79 -3.74 -20.50
C VAL A 50 -14.43 -3.01 -21.80
N ILE A 51 -14.81 -3.59 -22.94
CA ILE A 51 -14.64 -3.01 -24.28
C ILE A 51 -15.98 -3.15 -25.00
N ASN A 52 -16.56 -2.03 -25.43
CA ASN A 52 -17.87 -1.97 -26.07
C ASN A 52 -18.96 -2.71 -25.25
N ASN A 53 -19.05 -2.40 -23.96
CA ASN A 53 -19.97 -3.02 -22.99
C ASN A 53 -19.85 -4.55 -22.86
N LYS A 54 -18.74 -5.13 -23.34
CA LYS A 54 -18.46 -6.57 -23.22
C LYS A 54 -17.15 -6.78 -22.49
N TRP A 55 -17.14 -7.74 -21.58
CA TRP A 55 -15.92 -8.14 -20.89
C TRP A 55 -15.00 -8.89 -21.85
N LYS A 56 -13.77 -8.40 -21.98
CA LYS A 56 -12.66 -9.06 -22.66
C LYS A 56 -11.67 -9.52 -21.61
N VAL A 57 -11.50 -10.84 -21.52
CA VAL A 57 -10.65 -11.47 -20.52
C VAL A 57 -9.38 -11.96 -21.21
N ARG A 58 -8.23 -11.68 -20.60
CA ARG A 58 -6.91 -12.15 -21.06
C ARG A 58 -6.11 -12.72 -19.90
N ASN A 59 -5.37 -13.79 -20.17
CA ASN A 59 -4.37 -14.32 -19.23
C ASN A 59 -3.07 -13.54 -19.40
N ILE A 60 -2.44 -13.19 -18.29
CA ILE A 60 -1.17 -12.48 -18.24
C ILE A 60 -0.11 -13.43 -17.72
N LYS A 61 0.89 -13.70 -18.55
CA LYS A 61 2.06 -14.47 -18.15
C LYS A 61 3.00 -13.54 -17.40
N VAL A 62 3.30 -13.88 -16.14
CA VAL A 62 4.28 -13.14 -15.33
C VAL A 62 5.68 -13.46 -15.83
N GLN A 63 6.48 -12.42 -16.09
CA GLN A 63 7.85 -12.53 -16.61
C GLN A 63 8.84 -12.04 -15.56
N LYS A 64 9.62 -12.96 -14.97
CA LYS A 64 10.58 -12.64 -13.89
C LYS A 64 11.88 -12.00 -14.39
N GLU A 65 12.35 -12.39 -15.58
CA GLU A 65 13.68 -12.02 -16.08
C GLU A 65 13.65 -10.88 -17.13
N SER A 66 12.49 -10.32 -17.42
CA SER A 66 12.34 -9.33 -18.49
C SER A 66 12.63 -7.89 -18.05
N TYR A 67 12.64 -7.62 -16.74
CA TYR A 67 12.85 -6.26 -16.26
C TYR A 67 14.33 -5.87 -16.36
N ASN A 68 14.62 -4.86 -17.18
CA ASN A 68 15.97 -4.30 -17.40
C ASN A 68 17.06 -5.31 -17.82
N SER A 69 16.71 -6.48 -18.37
CA SER A 69 17.69 -7.47 -18.83
C SER A 69 18.37 -7.13 -20.16
N GLY A 70 18.13 -5.93 -20.70
CA GLY A 70 18.69 -5.48 -21.99
C GLY A 70 18.11 -6.20 -23.22
N ARG A 71 17.24 -7.20 -23.03
CA ARG A 71 16.52 -7.89 -24.09
C ARG A 71 15.32 -7.03 -24.49
N SER A 72 15.25 -6.65 -25.76
CA SER A 72 14.07 -5.96 -26.30
C SER A 72 12.84 -6.85 -26.15
N LEU A 73 11.77 -6.31 -25.58
CA LEU A 73 10.53 -7.06 -25.46
C LEU A 73 9.92 -7.30 -26.84
N PRO A 74 9.25 -8.45 -27.05
CA PRO A 74 8.46 -8.65 -28.25
C PRO A 74 7.36 -7.59 -28.27
N THR A 75 7.36 -6.75 -29.31
CA THR A 75 6.35 -5.71 -29.49
C THR A 75 4.93 -6.34 -29.51
N PRO A 76 3.86 -5.57 -29.22
CA PRO A 76 2.49 -6.08 -29.34
C PRO A 76 2.18 -6.71 -30.71
N ALA A 77 2.84 -6.24 -31.78
CA ALA A 77 2.80 -6.81 -33.12
C ALA A 77 3.52 -8.18 -33.23
N ALA A 78 4.56 -8.43 -32.44
CA ALA A 78 5.21 -9.73 -32.35
C ALA A 78 4.36 -10.71 -31.53
N LEU A 79 3.72 -10.26 -30.45
CA LEU A 79 2.83 -11.09 -29.63
C LEU A 79 1.57 -11.51 -30.40
N SER A 80 0.99 -10.63 -31.22
CA SER A 80 -0.20 -10.94 -32.03
C SER A 80 0.05 -11.90 -33.20
N ARG A 81 1.32 -12.09 -33.63
CA ARG A 81 1.70 -13.03 -34.69
C ARG A 81 1.94 -14.47 -34.23
N THR A 82 2.05 -14.70 -32.91
CA THR A 82 2.33 -16.04 -32.36
C THR A 82 1.11 -16.95 -32.27
N SER A 83 -0.10 -16.47 -32.58
CA SER A 83 -1.30 -17.30 -32.61
C SER A 83 -1.43 -18.18 -33.86
N SER A 84 -0.55 -18.03 -34.87
CA SER A 84 -0.65 -18.79 -36.13
C SER A 84 0.67 -19.27 -36.73
N PHE A 85 1.82 -19.11 -36.06
CA PHE A 85 3.13 -19.55 -36.59
C PHE A 85 3.88 -20.50 -35.66
N ASN A 86 4.46 -21.53 -36.27
CA ASN A 86 5.16 -22.64 -35.66
C ASN A 86 6.32 -22.15 -34.77
N PHE A 87 6.32 -22.54 -33.49
CA PHE A 87 7.26 -22.10 -32.45
C PHE A 87 8.75 -22.29 -32.81
N GLN A 88 9.06 -23.23 -33.71
CA GLN A 88 10.42 -23.47 -34.21
C GLN A 88 11.01 -22.30 -35.01
N SER A 89 10.23 -21.61 -35.85
CA SER A 89 10.76 -20.53 -36.69
C SER A 89 11.09 -19.26 -35.89
N PHE A 90 10.42 -19.05 -34.75
CA PHE A 90 10.76 -17.96 -33.84
C PHE A 90 12.11 -18.20 -33.12
N GLN A 91 12.40 -19.45 -32.74
CA GLN A 91 13.71 -19.79 -32.17
C GLN A 91 14.84 -19.63 -33.19
N GLU A 92 14.60 -19.97 -34.47
CA GLU A 92 15.58 -19.75 -35.54
C GLU A 92 15.83 -18.26 -35.81
N TYR A 93 14.78 -17.43 -35.79
CA TYR A 93 14.93 -15.98 -35.95
C TYR A 93 15.77 -15.33 -34.83
N GLN A 94 15.58 -15.77 -33.58
CA GLN A 94 16.40 -15.29 -32.46
C GLN A 94 17.87 -15.70 -32.60
N LYS A 95 18.14 -16.92 -33.09
CA LYS A 95 19.51 -17.38 -33.38
C LYS A 95 20.17 -16.56 -34.49
N PHE A 96 19.42 -16.20 -35.53
CA PHE A 96 19.92 -15.33 -36.61
C PHE A 96 20.22 -13.90 -36.14
N SER A 97 19.41 -13.33 -35.25
CA SER A 97 19.65 -11.98 -34.73
C SER A 97 20.86 -11.90 -33.80
N ALA A 98 21.20 -12.99 -33.09
CA ALA A 98 22.39 -13.04 -32.23
C ALA A 98 23.70 -13.26 -33.01
N ALA A 99 23.63 -13.86 -34.21
CA ALA A 99 24.81 -14.13 -35.04
C ALA A 99 25.32 -12.91 -35.84
N ASN A 100 24.52 -11.83 -35.94
CA ASN A 100 24.82 -10.67 -36.79
C ASN A 100 25.32 -9.41 -36.05
N SER A 101 25.67 -9.49 -34.77
CA SER A 101 26.36 -8.38 -34.08
C SER A 101 27.85 -8.36 -34.43
N ILE A 102 28.19 -7.68 -35.53
CA ILE A 102 29.56 -7.40 -35.98
C ILE A 102 30.15 -6.22 -35.19
N ASN A 103 31.41 -6.39 -34.77
CA ASN A 103 32.28 -5.40 -34.15
C ASN A 103 32.38 -4.09 -34.96
N THR A 104 31.96 -2.97 -34.39
CA THR A 104 32.36 -1.63 -34.85
C THR A 104 33.50 -1.09 -34.00
N VAL A 105 34.71 -1.14 -34.56
CA VAL A 105 35.90 -0.44 -34.08
C VAL A 105 35.73 1.05 -34.39
N SER A 106 35.85 1.90 -33.37
CA SER A 106 35.82 3.36 -33.50
C SER A 106 37.19 3.91 -33.92
N ASN A 107 37.26 4.53 -35.10
CA ASN A 107 38.39 5.35 -35.51
C ASN A 107 38.25 6.78 -34.95
N ASN A 108 39.33 7.29 -34.39
CA ASN A 108 39.48 8.64 -33.83
C ASN A 108 40.39 9.46 -34.78
N PRO A 109 40.01 10.67 -35.25
CA PRO A 109 40.83 11.41 -36.19
C PRO A 109 41.38 12.72 -35.58
N TYR A 110 42.50 12.68 -34.84
CA TYR A 110 43.37 13.85 -34.64
C TYR A 110 44.78 13.40 -34.18
N ALA A 111 45.76 13.42 -35.08
CA ALA A 111 47.18 13.67 -34.74
C ALA A 111 48.00 13.83 -36.03
N THR A 112 48.65 15.00 -36.14
CA THR A 112 49.51 15.43 -37.25
C THR A 112 50.98 15.07 -37.00
N ASN A 113 51.61 14.53 -38.05
CA ASN A 113 53.01 14.54 -38.49
C ASN A 113 54.16 14.96 -37.56
N SER A 114 55.19 14.09 -37.52
CA SER A 114 56.63 14.33 -37.79
C SER A 114 57.45 13.26 -37.06
N ASP A 115 58.61 12.77 -37.49
CA ASP A 115 59.23 12.54 -38.79
C ASP A 115 60.47 11.65 -38.47
N ILE A 116 60.90 10.85 -39.46
CA ILE A 116 62.30 10.44 -39.72
C ILE A 116 62.98 9.30 -38.89
N SER A 117 63.15 8.19 -39.63
CA SER A 117 64.37 7.39 -39.91
C SER A 117 64.68 6.04 -39.23
N ALA A 118 65.10 5.14 -40.14
CA ALA A 118 66.04 4.03 -40.04
C ALA A 118 65.50 2.58 -39.82
N SER A 119 65.52 1.85 -40.94
CA SER A 119 65.45 0.39 -41.19
C SER A 119 66.57 -0.43 -40.49
N PRO A 120 66.74 -1.74 -40.79
CA PRO A 120 65.82 -2.90 -40.81
C PRO A 120 66.40 -4.10 -40.01
N LEU A 121 65.73 -5.26 -40.00
CA LEU A 121 66.26 -6.66 -40.11
C LEU A 121 65.20 -7.66 -39.57
N VAL A 122 64.59 -8.49 -40.43
CA VAL A 122 64.92 -9.91 -40.73
C VAL A 122 64.27 -10.95 -39.78
N GLY A 123 63.62 -11.96 -40.38
CA GLY A 123 63.34 -13.28 -39.78
C GLY A 123 61.85 -13.59 -39.59
N GLN A 124 61.14 -14.13 -40.58
CA GLN A 124 60.98 -15.57 -40.90
C GLN A 124 60.01 -16.37 -40.00
N HIS A 125 59.02 -16.96 -40.69
CA HIS A 125 58.37 -18.27 -40.48
C HIS A 125 57.71 -18.60 -39.13
N SER A 126 56.39 -18.84 -39.15
CA SER A 126 55.83 -20.17 -39.40
C SER A 126 54.29 -20.21 -39.29
N LYS A 127 53.69 -20.99 -40.19
CA LYS A 127 52.29 -21.41 -40.21
C LYS A 127 52.07 -22.47 -39.14
N PHE A 128 51.00 -22.39 -38.35
CA PHE A 128 50.32 -23.57 -37.77
C PHE A 128 48.87 -23.23 -37.39
N GLN A 129 47.95 -23.90 -38.08
CA GLN A 129 46.62 -24.33 -37.63
C GLN A 129 46.53 -25.82 -38.04
N PRO A 130 45.58 -26.64 -37.56
CA PRO A 130 44.66 -26.49 -36.44
C PRO A 130 44.65 -27.76 -35.54
N GLN A 131 43.89 -27.79 -34.43
CA GLN A 131 43.02 -28.93 -34.12
C GLN A 131 42.08 -28.69 -32.93
N SER A 132 40.89 -29.24 -33.12
CA SER A 132 39.70 -29.33 -32.29
C SER A 132 39.89 -30.03 -30.95
N SER A 133 39.17 -29.56 -29.92
CA SER A 133 38.53 -30.48 -28.97
C SER A 133 37.22 -29.88 -28.45
N LEU A 134 36.18 -30.70 -28.58
CA LEU A 134 34.84 -30.49 -28.08
C LEU A 134 34.83 -30.52 -26.54
N SER A 135 34.19 -29.53 -25.93
CA SER A 135 33.57 -29.72 -24.62
C SER A 135 32.14 -29.20 -24.71
N ALA A 136 31.24 -30.14 -24.98
CA ALA A 136 29.81 -29.93 -24.84
C ALA A 136 29.51 -29.77 -23.35
N THR A 137 29.14 -28.57 -22.92
CA THR A 137 28.54 -28.36 -21.61
C THR A 137 27.07 -28.80 -21.68
N PRO A 138 26.59 -29.61 -20.73
CA PRO A 138 25.20 -30.01 -20.71
C PRO A 138 24.36 -28.83 -20.21
N TYR A 139 23.55 -28.27 -21.09
CA TYR A 139 22.35 -27.54 -20.68
C TYR A 139 21.41 -28.55 -20.01
N GLN A 140 21.60 -28.77 -18.71
CA GLN A 140 20.57 -29.36 -17.87
C GLN A 140 19.42 -28.38 -17.80
N ASN A 141 18.37 -28.69 -18.57
CA ASN A 141 17.03 -28.22 -18.31
C ASN A 141 16.60 -28.77 -16.94
N ASP A 142 16.86 -28.01 -15.88
CA ASP A 142 16.21 -28.18 -14.59
C ASP A 142 14.74 -27.77 -14.72
N TYR A 143 13.95 -28.63 -15.38
CA TYR A 143 12.54 -28.80 -15.04
C TYR A 143 12.49 -29.61 -13.74
N GLN A 144 13.00 -29.04 -12.65
CA GLN A 144 12.59 -29.49 -11.32
C GLN A 144 11.09 -29.24 -11.23
N GLY A 145 10.35 -30.33 -10.99
CA GLY A 145 8.90 -30.32 -10.87
C GLY A 145 8.46 -29.22 -9.94
N ASP A 146 7.90 -28.17 -10.54
CA ASP A 146 7.34 -27.01 -9.87
C ASP A 146 6.26 -27.54 -8.92
N ILE A 147 6.60 -27.68 -7.63
CA ILE A 147 5.62 -27.94 -6.57
C ILE A 147 4.61 -26.81 -6.76
N ARG A 148 3.44 -27.14 -7.32
CA ARG A 148 2.44 -26.15 -7.72
C ARG A 148 2.18 -25.27 -6.51
N LYS A 149 2.74 -24.06 -6.52
CA LYS A 149 2.52 -23.08 -5.46
C LYS A 149 1.02 -22.85 -5.39
N ASP A 150 0.42 -23.17 -4.23
CA ASP A 150 -0.99 -22.92 -4.01
C ASP A 150 -1.14 -21.45 -3.61
N TYR A 151 -1.79 -20.66 -4.46
CA TYR A 151 -2.02 -19.23 -4.22
C TYR A 151 -3.32 -18.98 -3.45
N LYS A 152 -3.83 -19.97 -2.70
CA LYS A 152 -5.07 -19.89 -1.93
C LYS A 152 -5.08 -18.72 -0.93
N ASP A 153 -3.94 -18.43 -0.32
CA ASP A 153 -3.80 -17.42 0.73
C ASP A 153 -3.05 -16.18 0.18
N CYS A 154 -3.18 -15.91 -1.12
CA CYS A 154 -2.55 -14.75 -1.74
C CYS A 154 -3.39 -13.49 -1.58
N VAL A 155 -2.71 -12.36 -1.37
CA VAL A 155 -3.31 -11.03 -1.34
C VAL A 155 -2.83 -10.24 -2.54
N VAL A 156 -3.75 -9.49 -3.17
CA VAL A 156 -3.40 -8.54 -4.22
C VAL A 156 -3.81 -7.13 -3.80
N GLU A 157 -2.85 -6.21 -3.86
CA GLU A 157 -3.08 -4.79 -3.72
C GLU A 157 -2.78 -4.06 -5.03
N THR A 158 -3.50 -2.99 -5.30
CA THR A 158 -3.38 -2.24 -6.56
C THR A 158 -2.51 -1.01 -6.37
N VAL A 159 -1.79 -0.65 -7.43
CA VAL A 159 -1.07 0.62 -7.57
C VAL A 159 -1.73 1.36 -8.74
N PRO A 160 -2.86 2.04 -8.50
CA PRO A 160 -3.80 2.31 -9.57
C PRO A 160 -3.24 3.27 -10.63
N PHE A 161 -2.56 4.35 -10.24
CA PHE A 161 -2.12 5.41 -11.16
C PHE A 161 -1.18 4.96 -12.29
N VAL A 162 -0.45 3.85 -12.11
CA VAL A 162 0.42 3.25 -13.14
C VAL A 162 -0.07 1.90 -13.65
N GLY A 163 -1.18 1.38 -13.13
CA GLY A 163 -1.72 0.10 -13.56
C GLY A 163 -0.88 -1.10 -13.12
N MET A 164 -0.24 -1.03 -11.96
CA MET A 164 0.54 -2.13 -11.39
C MET A 164 -0.23 -2.79 -10.23
N ILE A 165 0.22 -3.96 -9.82
CA ILE A 165 -0.24 -4.63 -8.60
C ILE A 165 0.93 -5.13 -7.77
N ILE A 166 0.70 -5.29 -6.47
CA ILE A 166 1.51 -6.20 -5.66
C ILE A 166 0.71 -7.47 -5.43
N ARG A 167 1.37 -8.61 -5.64
CA ARG A 167 0.87 -9.92 -5.24
C ARG A 167 1.74 -10.43 -4.10
N ALA A 168 1.16 -10.64 -2.93
CA ALA A 168 1.81 -11.24 -1.77
C ALA A 168 1.31 -12.68 -1.59
N CYS A 169 2.22 -13.64 -1.44
CA CYS A 169 1.89 -15.04 -1.24
C CYS A 169 2.99 -15.73 -0.42
N GLY A 170 2.63 -16.30 0.72
CA GLY A 170 3.61 -16.86 1.66
C GLY A 170 4.56 -15.76 2.16
N LEU A 171 5.87 -15.99 2.01
CA LEU A 171 6.93 -15.08 2.46
C LEU A 171 7.49 -14.18 1.35
N LYS A 172 6.77 -14.03 0.24
CA LYS A 172 7.22 -13.21 -0.89
C LYS A 172 6.15 -12.26 -1.38
N ALA A 173 6.59 -11.08 -1.80
CA ALA A 173 5.79 -10.09 -2.50
C ALA A 173 6.40 -9.77 -3.86
N GLU A 174 5.54 -9.68 -4.87
CA GLU A 174 5.91 -9.45 -6.26
C GLU A 174 5.18 -8.22 -6.80
N LEU A 175 5.94 -7.21 -7.25
CA LEU A 175 5.41 -6.02 -7.93
C LEU A 175 5.34 -6.27 -9.44
N ILE A 176 4.15 -6.22 -10.02
CA ILE A 176 3.91 -6.65 -11.40
C ILE A 176 3.18 -5.56 -12.18
N ASP A 177 3.67 -5.24 -13.37
CA ASP A 177 2.93 -4.42 -14.32
C ASP A 177 1.82 -5.24 -15.00
N ILE A 178 0.56 -4.82 -14.84
CA ILE A 178 -0.59 -5.54 -15.40
C ILE A 178 -0.71 -5.35 -16.91
N GLN A 179 -0.04 -4.37 -17.50
CA GLN A 179 -0.09 -4.22 -18.95
C GLN A 179 0.76 -5.26 -19.67
N THR A 180 2.00 -5.42 -19.24
CA THR A 180 3.04 -6.25 -19.87
C THR A 180 3.22 -7.63 -19.21
N GLY A 181 2.83 -7.77 -17.94
CA GLY A 181 3.14 -8.96 -17.14
C GLY A 181 4.58 -8.99 -16.60
N ILE A 182 5.35 -7.91 -16.76
CA ILE A 182 6.73 -7.84 -16.27
C ILE A 182 6.72 -7.67 -14.76
N MET A 183 7.48 -8.52 -14.08
CA MET A 183 7.77 -8.37 -12.66
C MET A 183 8.88 -7.34 -12.48
N LEU A 184 8.58 -6.27 -11.77
CA LEU A 184 9.47 -5.13 -11.56
C LEU A 184 10.40 -5.36 -10.36
N MET A 185 9.90 -6.06 -9.35
CA MET A 185 10.59 -6.31 -8.09
C MET A 185 9.99 -7.53 -7.39
N GLU A 186 10.84 -8.32 -6.74
CA GLU A 186 10.46 -9.38 -5.79
C GLU A 186 11.22 -9.10 -4.49
N PHE A 187 10.55 -9.21 -3.35
CA PHE A 187 11.16 -9.02 -2.04
C PHE A 187 10.49 -9.96 -1.01
N ASP A 188 11.23 -10.24 0.06
CA ASP A 188 10.78 -11.14 1.12
C ASP A 188 9.91 -10.39 2.14
N ILE A 189 8.88 -11.06 2.65
CA ILE A 189 7.96 -10.57 3.68
C ILE A 189 7.79 -11.63 4.77
N GLY A 190 7.39 -11.21 5.97
CA GLY A 190 6.99 -12.12 7.05
C GLY A 190 5.61 -12.74 6.82
N GLN A 191 5.22 -13.66 7.70
CA GLN A 191 3.86 -14.17 7.74
C GLN A 191 2.91 -13.06 8.19
N PHE A 192 1.83 -12.83 7.46
CA PHE A 192 1.01 -11.64 7.66
C PHE A 192 -0.47 -11.97 7.74
N LYS A 193 -1.22 -11.07 8.38
CA LYS A 193 -2.69 -11.08 8.35
C LYS A 193 -3.15 -10.52 7.02
N GLU A 194 -3.81 -11.34 6.21
CA GLU A 194 -4.23 -11.00 4.85
C GLU A 194 -4.99 -9.66 4.76
N SER A 195 -5.87 -9.39 5.71
CA SER A 195 -6.71 -8.18 5.74
C SER A 195 -5.96 -6.88 6.04
N THR A 196 -4.67 -6.97 6.40
CA THR A 196 -3.84 -5.83 6.80
C THR A 196 -2.81 -5.44 5.75
N PHE A 197 -2.60 -6.25 4.71
CA PHE A 197 -1.61 -5.94 3.68
C PHE A 197 -2.07 -4.72 2.87
N GLN A 198 -1.32 -3.61 2.94
CA GLN A 198 -1.63 -2.36 2.24
C GLN A 198 -0.39 -1.80 1.55
N VAL A 199 -0.63 -1.07 0.47
CA VAL A 199 0.39 -0.37 -0.31
C VAL A 199 0.11 1.12 -0.25
N PHE A 200 1.15 1.92 -0.06
CA PHE A 200 1.05 3.37 -0.07
C PHE A 200 2.32 4.00 -0.63
N TYR A 201 2.15 5.18 -1.21
CA TYR A 201 3.20 5.91 -1.89
C TYR A 201 2.81 7.41 -1.89
N PRO A 202 3.78 8.32 -2.04
CA PRO A 202 3.50 9.75 -2.15
C PRO A 202 2.82 10.08 -3.47
N GLU A 203 2.26 11.29 -3.56
CA GLU A 203 1.66 11.77 -4.79
C GLU A 203 2.64 11.61 -5.98
N PRO A 204 2.20 10.99 -7.09
CA PRO A 204 3.05 10.78 -8.24
C PRO A 204 3.54 12.09 -8.85
N SER A 205 4.80 12.09 -9.27
CA SER A 205 5.43 13.20 -9.98
C SER A 205 5.98 12.72 -11.34
N HIS A 206 6.76 13.56 -12.00
CA HIS A 206 7.42 13.22 -13.26
C HIS A 206 8.91 12.95 -13.07
N CYS A 207 9.43 11.93 -13.74
CA CYS A 207 10.85 11.66 -13.82
C CYS A 207 11.52 12.79 -14.61
N ARG A 208 12.52 13.45 -13.99
CA ARG A 208 13.25 14.58 -14.60
C ARG A 208 13.98 14.25 -15.90
N PHE A 209 14.22 12.97 -16.19
CA PHE A 209 15.00 12.53 -17.36
C PHE A 209 14.12 12.12 -18.54
N CYS A 210 13.06 11.34 -18.31
CA CYS A 210 12.20 10.80 -19.38
C CYS A 210 10.76 11.32 -19.36
N GLY A 211 10.37 12.14 -18.37
CA GLY A 211 9.01 12.65 -18.21
C GLY A 211 7.96 11.61 -17.77
N CYS A 212 8.31 10.33 -17.67
CA CYS A 212 7.40 9.29 -17.19
C CYS A 212 7.01 9.48 -15.71
N ALA A 213 5.97 8.77 -15.25
CA ALA A 213 5.56 8.83 -13.85
C ALA A 213 6.70 8.36 -12.92
N SER A 214 6.84 9.03 -11.79
CA SER A 214 7.81 8.70 -10.75
C SER A 214 7.28 8.96 -9.36
N ILE A 215 7.83 8.28 -8.36
CA ILE A 215 7.50 8.44 -6.93
C ILE A 215 8.78 8.54 -6.12
N ALA A 216 8.75 9.27 -5.01
CA ALA A 216 9.92 9.41 -4.14
C ALA A 216 10.20 8.13 -3.33
N SER A 217 9.14 7.42 -2.92
CA SER A 217 9.24 6.13 -2.25
C SER A 217 8.05 5.25 -2.59
N PHE A 218 8.18 3.96 -2.33
CA PHE A 218 7.11 2.98 -2.47
C PHE A 218 7.07 2.13 -1.21
N SER A 219 5.91 2.02 -0.56
CA SER A 219 5.84 1.39 0.75
C SER A 219 4.77 0.31 0.80
N VAL A 220 5.07 -0.75 1.54
CA VAL A 220 4.18 -1.89 1.81
C VAL A 220 4.14 -2.10 3.31
N ALA A 221 2.94 -2.22 3.87
CA ALA A 221 2.74 -2.45 5.29
C ALA A 221 1.79 -3.61 5.54
N TYR A 222 2.05 -4.37 6.59
CA TYR A 222 1.19 -5.47 7.03
C TYR A 222 1.41 -5.75 8.52
N THR A 223 0.42 -6.37 9.15
CA THR A 223 0.53 -6.85 10.53
C THR A 223 0.92 -8.32 10.52
N GLU A 224 1.97 -8.66 11.25
CA GLU A 224 2.44 -10.03 11.43
C GLU A 224 1.36 -10.89 12.12
N LEU A 225 1.28 -12.16 11.74
CA LEU A 225 0.21 -13.06 12.17
C LEU A 225 0.22 -13.32 13.69
N GLU A 226 1.40 -13.56 14.27
CA GLU A 226 1.55 -14.02 15.65
C GLU A 226 1.74 -12.87 16.66
N THR A 227 2.59 -11.88 16.33
CA THR A 227 3.06 -10.89 17.31
C THR A 227 2.21 -9.61 17.36
N ASN A 228 1.31 -9.40 16.40
CA ASN A 228 0.65 -8.10 16.16
C ASN A 228 1.64 -6.95 15.90
N THR A 229 2.86 -7.26 15.45
CA THR A 229 3.81 -6.26 15.00
C THR A 229 3.42 -5.78 13.61
N LEU A 230 3.26 -4.47 13.44
CA LEU A 230 3.17 -3.88 12.13
C LEU A 230 4.58 -3.79 11.55
N VAL A 231 4.75 -4.32 10.34
CA VAL A 231 5.99 -4.23 9.56
C VAL A 231 5.73 -3.35 8.36
N VAL A 232 6.66 -2.42 8.08
CA VAL A 232 6.62 -1.50 6.95
C VAL A 232 7.92 -1.64 6.17
N HIS A 233 7.80 -2.01 4.90
CA HIS A 233 8.88 -2.03 3.93
C HIS A 233 8.77 -0.76 3.08
N THR A 234 9.80 0.08 3.09
CA THR A 234 9.88 1.29 2.28
C THR A 234 11.03 1.17 1.30
N PHE A 235 10.72 1.26 0.01
CA PHE A 235 11.68 1.27 -1.07
C PHE A 235 11.91 2.71 -1.54
N SER A 236 13.16 3.16 -1.52
CA SER A 236 13.56 4.50 -1.96
C SER A 236 14.90 4.45 -2.68
N ILE A 237 15.28 5.56 -3.32
CA ILE A 237 16.61 5.68 -3.92
C ILE A 237 17.45 6.60 -3.04
N ASP A 238 18.46 6.02 -2.40
CA ASP A 238 19.37 6.74 -1.50
C ASP A 238 20.48 7.47 -2.29
N ASN A 239 20.09 8.19 -3.33
CA ASN A 239 21.01 9.00 -4.14
C ASN A 239 20.62 10.48 -4.04
N ARG A 240 21.55 11.30 -3.51
CA ARG A 240 21.36 12.74 -3.31
C ARG A 240 20.95 13.50 -4.58
N ALA A 241 21.40 13.05 -5.75
CA ALA A 241 21.07 13.67 -7.03
C ALA A 241 19.80 13.10 -7.68
N LYS A 242 19.39 11.89 -7.30
CA LYS A 242 18.27 11.15 -7.91
C LYS A 242 17.49 10.40 -6.84
N ASN A 243 16.47 11.04 -6.29
CA ASN A 243 15.67 10.50 -5.19
C ASN A 243 14.28 9.97 -5.61
N ASN A 244 14.00 9.87 -6.92
CA ASN A 244 12.70 9.42 -7.44
C ASN A 244 12.84 8.13 -8.25
N ILE A 245 11.97 7.16 -7.95
CA ILE A 245 11.79 5.90 -8.66
C ILE A 245 11.00 6.17 -9.94
N CYS A 246 11.63 6.03 -11.10
CA CYS A 246 10.95 6.08 -12.39
C CYS A 246 10.20 4.76 -12.64
N LEU A 247 8.88 4.88 -12.87
CA LEU A 247 7.94 3.78 -12.99
C LEU A 247 7.78 3.28 -14.43
N ARG A 248 8.68 3.70 -15.32
CA ARG A 248 8.76 3.18 -16.68
C ARG A 248 9.22 1.72 -16.61
N VAL A 249 8.35 0.81 -17.09
CA VAL A 249 8.57 -0.64 -17.08
C VAL A 249 9.69 -1.03 -18.04
N GLU A 250 9.67 -0.48 -19.25
CA GLU A 250 10.66 -0.77 -20.29
C GLU A 250 11.67 0.35 -20.40
N ARG A 251 12.95 0.02 -20.22
CA ARG A 251 14.04 1.00 -20.40
C ARG A 251 14.71 0.79 -21.72
N ASP A 252 14.97 1.89 -22.40
CA ASP A 252 16.03 1.88 -23.39
C ASP A 252 17.35 1.67 -22.62
N PRO A 253 18.13 0.61 -22.90
CA PRO A 253 19.43 0.41 -22.27
C PRO A 253 20.37 1.62 -22.44
N ARG A 254 20.15 2.44 -23.47
CA ARG A 254 20.89 3.70 -23.73
C ARG A 254 20.44 4.83 -22.80
N GLU A 255 19.25 4.74 -22.21
CA GLU A 255 18.70 5.72 -21.27
C GLU A 255 19.06 5.37 -19.82
N THR A 256 20.36 5.42 -19.51
CA THR A 256 20.92 5.10 -18.18
C THR A 256 20.64 6.15 -17.11
N ARG A 257 20.00 7.28 -17.48
CA ARG A 257 19.80 8.41 -16.56
C ARG A 257 18.63 8.19 -15.59
N CYS A 258 17.60 7.45 -16.01
CA CYS A 258 16.47 7.12 -15.14
C CYS A 258 16.86 6.02 -14.14
N LEU A 259 16.44 6.16 -12.88
CA LEU A 259 16.58 5.10 -11.85
C LEU A 259 15.21 4.52 -11.51
N GLY A 260 15.11 3.22 -11.26
CA GLY A 260 13.84 2.49 -11.11
C GLY A 260 13.90 1.52 -9.95
N PHE A 261 13.02 0.52 -9.94
CA PHE A 261 13.02 -0.49 -8.87
C PHE A 261 14.31 -1.33 -8.81
N ALA A 262 15.07 -1.42 -9.90
CA ALA A 262 16.39 -2.06 -9.86
C ALA A 262 17.45 -1.24 -9.08
N SER A 263 17.15 -0.01 -8.69
CA SER A 263 18.08 0.93 -8.02
C SER A 263 17.59 1.36 -6.64
N VAL A 264 16.53 0.74 -6.12
CA VAL A 264 16.00 1.07 -4.79
C VAL A 264 16.75 0.31 -3.72
N THR A 265 16.84 0.93 -2.56
CA THR A 265 17.21 0.30 -1.29
C THR A 265 15.95 0.09 -0.48
N GLU A 266 15.93 -1.00 0.29
CA GLU A 266 14.83 -1.34 1.18
C GLU A 266 15.15 -0.88 2.60
N HIS A 267 14.20 -0.20 3.22
CA HIS A 267 14.22 0.21 4.62
C HIS A 267 13.04 -0.43 5.33
N GLN A 268 13.30 -1.19 6.39
CA GLN A 268 12.25 -1.83 7.18
C GLN A 268 12.05 -1.12 8.52
N HIS A 269 10.79 -0.95 8.90
CA HIS A 269 10.38 -0.35 10.17
C HIS A 269 9.30 -1.19 10.81
N TRP A 270 9.27 -1.22 12.14
CA TRP A 270 8.27 -1.99 12.87
C TRP A 270 7.76 -1.26 14.11
N ILE A 271 6.56 -1.64 14.53
CA ILE A 271 5.91 -1.16 15.75
C ILE A 271 5.06 -2.30 16.34
N SER A 272 5.28 -2.57 17.63
CA SER A 272 4.62 -3.65 18.36
C SER A 272 3.21 -3.28 18.82
N ASN A 273 2.44 -4.29 19.24
CA ASN A 273 1.15 -4.15 19.92
C ASN A 273 0.09 -3.36 19.14
N VAL A 274 0.16 -3.38 17.81
CA VAL A 274 -0.80 -2.65 16.96
C VAL A 274 -2.13 -3.39 16.93
N GLU A 275 -3.21 -2.68 17.25
CA GLU A 275 -4.56 -3.24 17.19
C GLU A 275 -5.31 -2.84 15.92
N GLY A 276 -5.00 -1.66 15.35
CA GLY A 276 -5.58 -1.24 14.09
C GLY A 276 -4.93 0.01 13.51
N TRP A 277 -4.90 0.09 12.19
CA TRP A 277 -4.22 1.16 11.45
C TRP A 277 -4.77 1.28 10.03
N CYS A 278 -4.49 2.40 9.38
CA CYS A 278 -4.70 2.57 7.94
C CYS A 278 -3.61 3.46 7.34
N ALA A 279 -3.30 3.23 6.06
CA ALA A 279 -2.57 4.19 5.26
C ALA A 279 -3.45 5.42 4.92
N THR A 280 -2.84 6.60 5.00
CA THR A 280 -3.46 7.88 4.61
C THR A 280 -2.99 8.30 3.21
N ASP A 281 -3.63 9.29 2.61
CA ASP A 281 -3.23 9.82 1.30
C ASP A 281 -1.98 10.70 1.37
N LEU A 282 -1.41 10.90 2.56
CA LEU A 282 -0.20 11.68 2.79
C LEU A 282 1.07 10.84 2.88
N ASN A 283 1.05 9.59 2.40
CA ASN A 283 2.19 8.68 2.52
C ASN A 283 2.61 8.44 3.99
N MET A 284 1.63 8.34 4.88
CA MET A 284 1.81 8.08 6.31
C MET A 284 0.79 7.07 6.81
N LEU A 285 1.17 6.32 7.83
CA LEU A 285 0.28 5.43 8.57
C LEU A 285 -0.23 6.14 9.82
N LEU A 286 -1.49 5.89 10.15
CA LEU A 286 -2.14 6.34 11.37
C LEU A 286 -2.82 5.13 12.01
N GLY A 287 -2.69 4.96 13.32
CA GLY A 287 -3.23 3.81 14.01
C GLY A 287 -3.33 3.95 15.51
N VAL A 288 -3.73 2.85 16.14
CA VAL A 288 -3.86 2.70 17.58
C VAL A 288 -3.14 1.42 17.99
N ARG A 289 -2.38 1.53 19.08
CA ARG A 289 -1.71 0.39 19.70
C ARG A 289 -2.05 0.33 21.18
N ARG A 290 -1.84 -0.84 21.80
CA ARG A 290 -1.84 -0.94 23.26
C ARG A 290 -0.52 -0.42 23.81
N LYS A 291 -0.61 0.27 24.94
CA LYS A 291 0.57 0.64 25.73
C LYS A 291 1.15 -0.59 26.39
N ASP A 292 2.48 -0.66 26.46
CA ASP A 292 3.14 -1.69 27.26
C ASP A 292 3.00 -1.35 28.75
N ASN A 293 3.07 -2.35 29.63
CA ASN A 293 2.98 -2.13 31.09
C ASN A 293 4.08 -1.19 31.62
N GLU A 294 5.18 -1.05 30.90
CA GLU A 294 6.29 -0.13 31.21
C GLU A 294 5.97 1.32 30.81
N ASP A 295 5.12 1.54 29.81
CA ASP A 295 4.70 2.89 29.37
C ASP A 295 3.63 3.51 30.28
N ILE A 296 3.13 2.76 31.27
CA ILE A 296 2.17 3.22 32.28
C ILE A 296 2.93 3.87 33.44
N GLU A 297 3.82 4.81 33.15
CA GLU A 297 4.39 5.70 34.18
C GLU A 297 3.42 6.86 34.43
N GLY A 298 2.41 6.60 35.25
CA GLY A 298 1.76 7.66 36.03
C GLY A 298 2.67 8.09 37.20
N PRO A 299 2.52 9.31 37.74
CA PRO A 299 3.32 9.77 38.87
C PRO A 299 3.08 8.86 40.09
N THR A 300 4.01 7.95 40.35
CA THR A 300 3.98 7.07 41.52
C THR A 300 4.34 7.88 42.76
N ASN A 301 3.32 8.32 43.50
CA ASN A 301 3.45 8.38 44.94
C ASN A 301 3.65 6.94 45.42
N GLY A 302 4.83 6.66 45.95
CA GLY A 302 5.36 5.31 46.17
C GLY A 302 4.41 4.38 46.93
N LEU A 303 4.08 3.25 46.29
CA LEU A 303 3.74 2.01 46.98
C LEU A 303 4.43 0.83 46.27
N PRO A 304 4.91 -0.20 47.00
CA PRO A 304 5.76 -1.26 46.45
C PRO A 304 5.05 -2.20 45.46
N ARG A 305 5.86 -2.68 44.51
CA ARG A 305 5.54 -3.37 43.24
C ARG A 305 5.20 -4.87 43.40
N ASP A 306 4.43 -5.27 44.41
CA ASP A 306 4.21 -6.70 44.72
C ASP A 306 2.76 -7.23 44.61
N TYR A 307 1.79 -6.43 44.15
CA TYR A 307 0.36 -6.83 44.21
C TYR A 307 -0.37 -7.06 42.86
N LEU A 308 0.30 -7.04 41.71
CA LEU A 308 -0.38 -7.15 40.40
C LEU A 308 -0.16 -8.45 39.60
N ASN A 309 0.50 -9.46 40.18
CA ASN A 309 0.71 -10.75 39.50
C ASN A 309 -0.45 -11.75 39.58
N ASN A 310 -1.64 -11.35 40.04
CA ASN A 310 -2.73 -12.30 40.33
C ASN A 310 -4.01 -12.17 39.47
N SER A 311 -3.98 -11.49 38.32
CA SER A 311 -5.18 -11.30 37.49
C SER A 311 -5.15 -11.93 36.09
N ILE A 312 -4.12 -12.71 35.73
CA ILE A 312 -4.03 -13.35 34.41
C ILE A 312 -4.20 -14.89 34.43
N ASN A 313 -4.17 -15.56 35.59
CA ASN A 313 -4.35 -17.02 35.70
C ASN A 313 -5.71 -17.45 36.30
N SER A 314 -6.82 -16.79 35.92
CA SER A 314 -8.16 -17.21 36.33
C SER A 314 -8.95 -17.81 35.15
N LEU A 315 -8.46 -18.93 34.64
CA LEU A 315 -9.19 -19.78 33.70
C LEU A 315 -9.32 -21.24 34.18
N ASP A 316 -9.20 -21.50 35.49
CA ASP A 316 -9.37 -22.84 36.08
C ASP A 316 -10.14 -22.79 37.41
N PHE A 317 -11.41 -22.36 37.43
CA PHE A 317 -12.33 -22.67 38.54
C PHE A 317 -13.79 -22.73 38.08
N ILE A 318 -14.09 -23.65 37.15
CA ILE A 318 -15.41 -24.28 37.10
C ILE A 318 -15.25 -25.59 37.85
N ASN A 319 -15.35 -25.54 39.18
CA ASN A 319 -15.90 -26.61 40.02
C ASN A 319 -15.71 -26.27 41.51
N HIS A 320 -16.77 -26.57 42.25
CA HIS A 320 -16.91 -26.61 43.71
C HIS A 320 -17.33 -25.34 44.48
N ASP A 321 -18.56 -25.46 44.96
CA ASP A 321 -19.03 -25.18 46.32
C ASP A 321 -19.86 -23.90 46.54
N LEU A 322 -21.16 -24.04 46.24
CA LEU A 322 -22.24 -23.25 46.82
C LEU A 322 -22.36 -23.56 48.33
N ARG A 323 -21.43 -23.07 49.14
CA ARG A 323 -21.55 -23.13 50.61
C ARG A 323 -21.24 -21.78 51.25
N ASN A 324 -22.34 -21.08 51.55
CA ASN A 324 -22.59 -20.32 52.77
C ASN A 324 -21.35 -19.92 53.59
N ARG A 325 -20.96 -18.65 53.52
CA ARG A 325 -20.36 -17.95 54.67
C ARG A 325 -20.88 -16.52 54.78
N LYS A 326 -21.86 -16.36 55.67
CA LYS A 326 -22.08 -15.12 56.40
C LYS A 326 -20.84 -14.90 57.29
N SER A 327 -19.97 -13.96 56.93
CA SER A 327 -19.07 -13.35 57.89
C SER A 327 -18.91 -11.87 57.56
N LYS A 328 -19.43 -11.05 58.47
CA LYS A 328 -19.16 -9.62 58.58
C LYS A 328 -17.66 -9.43 58.78
N ILE A 329 -16.99 -8.83 57.79
CA ILE A 329 -15.72 -8.13 57.99
C ILE A 329 -15.88 -6.74 57.37
N SER A 330 -15.66 -5.77 58.24
CA SER A 330 -15.72 -4.34 58.08
C SER A 330 -14.69 -3.80 57.08
N SER A 331 -15.08 -2.70 56.40
CA SER A 331 -14.18 -1.68 55.84
C SER A 331 -13.15 -2.16 54.81
N ALA A 332 -13.61 -2.85 53.78
CA ALA A 332 -12.99 -2.68 52.47
C ALA A 332 -13.32 -1.25 52.00
N LYS A 333 -12.32 -0.37 52.03
CA LYS A 333 -12.32 0.89 51.26
C LYS A 333 -12.94 0.56 49.90
N LYS A 334 -13.95 1.34 49.48
CA LYS A 334 -14.52 1.29 48.14
C LYS A 334 -13.38 1.23 47.13
N ALA A 335 -12.98 0.03 46.72
CA ALA A 335 -12.41 -0.20 45.42
C ALA A 335 -13.58 0.13 44.50
N GLN A 336 -13.74 1.42 44.19
CA GLN A 336 -14.46 1.78 42.99
C GLN A 336 -13.83 0.90 41.92
N ASN A 337 -14.66 0.10 41.24
CA ASN A 337 -14.29 -0.52 39.98
C ASN A 337 -13.92 0.64 39.03
N VAL A 338 -12.70 1.16 39.16
CA VAL A 338 -12.15 2.18 38.29
C VAL A 338 -11.77 1.40 37.05
N TYR A 339 -12.73 1.30 36.15
CA TYR A 339 -12.52 0.68 34.86
C TYR A 339 -11.36 1.41 34.16
N PRO A 340 -10.44 0.68 33.51
CA PRO A 340 -9.31 1.28 32.84
C PRO A 340 -9.84 2.21 31.74
N LYS A 341 -9.36 3.46 31.78
CA LYS A 341 -9.70 4.48 30.80
C LYS A 341 -9.11 4.12 29.43
N ILE A 342 -9.62 4.75 28.37
CA ILE A 342 -9.09 4.54 27.01
C ILE A 342 -7.63 5.02 26.97
N SER A 343 -7.36 6.21 27.53
CA SER A 343 -6.04 6.84 27.60
C SER A 343 -4.99 6.03 28.37
N SER A 344 -5.42 5.19 29.33
CA SER A 344 -4.52 4.31 30.09
C SER A 344 -4.17 3.02 29.35
N THR A 345 -5.01 2.59 28.40
CA THR A 345 -4.86 1.29 27.73
C THR A 345 -4.30 1.42 26.32
N TRP A 346 -4.72 2.46 25.60
CA TRP A 346 -4.35 2.68 24.21
C TRP A 346 -3.71 4.04 24.00
N GLU A 347 -2.88 4.11 22.98
CA GLU A 347 -2.39 5.35 22.41
C GLU A 347 -2.51 5.34 20.89
N ALA A 348 -2.71 6.52 20.35
CA ALA A 348 -2.66 6.74 18.92
C ALA A 348 -1.21 6.92 18.49
N TRP A 349 -0.92 6.58 17.24
CA TRP A 349 0.42 6.75 16.69
C TRP A 349 0.36 7.09 15.21
N THR A 350 1.42 7.76 14.75
CA THR A 350 1.64 8.05 13.34
C THR A 350 3.02 7.56 12.93
N MET A 351 3.15 7.01 11.73
CA MET A 351 4.44 6.61 11.17
C MET A 351 4.59 7.17 9.75
N SER A 352 5.70 7.87 9.49
CA SER A 352 6.06 8.28 8.13
C SER A 352 6.60 7.10 7.31
N ALA A 353 6.64 7.23 5.98
CA ALA A 353 7.32 6.25 5.13
C ALA A 353 8.81 6.05 5.50
N SER A 354 9.46 7.05 6.09
CA SER A 354 10.84 6.97 6.60
C SER A 354 10.96 6.39 8.01
N GLY A 355 9.89 5.81 8.55
CA GLY A 355 9.89 5.14 9.85
C GLY A 355 9.88 6.07 11.07
N HIS A 356 9.63 7.37 10.89
CA HIS A 356 9.55 8.29 12.03
C HIS A 356 8.20 8.10 12.72
N ILE A 357 8.22 7.67 13.97
CA ILE A 357 7.03 7.38 14.77
C ILE A 357 6.77 8.51 15.76
N ARG A 358 5.50 8.87 15.94
CA ARG A 358 5.03 9.75 17.03
C ARG A 358 3.84 9.12 17.72
N TYR A 359 3.77 9.28 19.03
CA TYR A 359 2.72 8.75 19.90
C TYR A 359 1.87 9.88 20.47
N TYR A 360 0.58 9.59 20.67
CA TYR A 360 -0.42 10.56 21.10
C TYR A 360 -1.37 9.91 22.11
N SER A 361 -1.60 10.59 23.22
CA SER A 361 -2.64 10.18 24.17
C SER A 361 -4.03 10.36 23.55
N ILE A 362 -4.89 9.35 23.70
CA ILE A 362 -6.27 9.42 23.22
C ILE A 362 -7.13 9.99 24.36
N PRO A 363 -7.77 11.17 24.19
CA PRO A 363 -8.60 11.76 25.24
C PRO A 363 -9.79 10.86 25.56
N ASP A 364 -10.10 10.68 26.85
CA ASP A 364 -11.20 9.80 27.27
C ASP A 364 -12.58 10.37 26.88
N GLY A 365 -12.72 11.69 26.85
CA GLY A 365 -14.02 12.36 26.65
C GLY A 365 -14.84 12.43 27.93
N THR A 366 -16.07 12.94 27.81
CA THR A 366 -17.01 13.09 28.96
C THR A 366 -17.70 11.79 29.33
N ASP A 367 -17.85 10.87 28.38
CA ASP A 367 -18.52 9.60 28.61
C ASP A 367 -17.60 8.65 29.36
N SER A 368 -18.14 8.02 30.41
CA SER A 368 -17.39 7.11 31.28
C SER A 368 -16.91 5.81 30.61
N GLY A 369 -17.21 5.63 29.31
CA GLY A 369 -16.81 4.48 28.50
C GLY A 369 -17.42 3.16 28.96
N LEU A 370 -17.77 2.28 28.03
CA LEU A 370 -18.00 0.88 28.39
C LEU A 370 -16.67 0.18 28.62
N LEU A 371 -16.71 -0.92 29.38
CA LEU A 371 -15.59 -1.85 29.49
C LEU A 371 -15.24 -2.40 28.10
N ILE A 372 -14.12 -1.96 27.55
CA ILE A 372 -13.65 -2.39 26.23
C ILE A 372 -12.43 -3.28 26.43
N LYS A 373 -12.53 -4.54 26.01
CA LYS A 373 -11.39 -5.46 26.00
C LYS A 373 -10.61 -5.43 24.69
N ARG A 374 -11.23 -5.04 23.58
CA ARG A 374 -10.64 -5.05 22.24
C ARG A 374 -11.14 -3.84 21.44
N LEU A 375 -10.25 -3.28 20.63
CA LEU A 375 -10.62 -2.29 19.63
C LEU A 375 -11.66 -2.88 18.65
N GLY A 376 -12.64 -2.08 18.27
CA GLY A 376 -13.49 -2.40 17.13
C GLY A 376 -12.80 -2.04 15.81
N PRO A 377 -13.55 -1.95 14.71
CA PRO A 377 -12.99 -1.64 13.40
C PRO A 377 -12.23 -0.31 13.36
N VAL A 378 -11.09 -0.33 12.66
CA VAL A 378 -10.35 0.86 12.23
C VAL A 378 -10.46 0.99 10.74
N LYS A 379 -10.96 2.13 10.27
CA LYS A 379 -11.12 2.39 8.84
C LYS A 379 -10.72 3.82 8.49
N LYS A 380 -10.12 3.96 7.32
CA LYS A 380 -9.87 5.27 6.72
C LYS A 380 -11.20 6.02 6.57
N PHE A 381 -11.26 7.22 7.13
CA PHE A 381 -12.44 8.08 7.10
C PHE A 381 -12.25 9.26 6.14
N GLY A 382 -11.02 9.73 5.97
CA GLY A 382 -10.68 10.81 5.03
C GLY A 382 -9.24 10.74 4.57
N HIS A 383 -8.80 11.78 3.86
CA HIS A 383 -7.43 11.87 3.33
C HIS A 383 -6.35 11.82 4.42
N LYS A 384 -6.68 12.35 5.60
CA LYS A 384 -5.77 12.53 6.74
C LYS A 384 -6.35 11.96 8.05
N SER A 385 -7.37 11.12 7.98
CA SER A 385 -8.06 10.63 9.18
C SER A 385 -8.52 9.19 9.10
N ILE A 386 -8.60 8.59 10.27
CA ILE A 386 -9.19 7.28 10.50
C ILE A 386 -10.31 7.39 11.53
N ALA A 387 -11.33 6.56 11.38
CA ALA A 387 -12.34 6.32 12.40
C ALA A 387 -11.94 5.06 13.17
N VAL A 388 -12.00 5.15 14.50
CA VAL A 388 -11.64 4.07 15.42
C VAL A 388 -12.80 3.83 16.37
N SER A 389 -13.15 2.57 16.51
CA SER A 389 -14.27 2.13 17.34
C SER A 389 -13.77 1.62 18.70
N PHE A 390 -14.28 2.20 19.78
CA PHE A 390 -14.02 1.87 21.18
C PHE A 390 -15.35 1.48 21.83
N GLY A 391 -15.78 0.23 21.65
CA GLY A 391 -17.09 -0.23 22.14
C GLY A 391 -18.24 0.57 21.52
N ASN A 392 -18.94 1.36 22.33
CA ASN A 392 -20.01 2.26 21.90
C ASN A 392 -19.53 3.67 21.51
N ILE A 393 -18.24 3.98 21.67
CA ILE A 393 -17.66 5.28 21.33
C ILE A 393 -16.90 5.15 20.01
N MET A 394 -17.08 6.11 19.10
CA MET A 394 -16.27 6.22 17.90
C MET A 394 -15.46 7.51 17.95
N LYS A 395 -14.15 7.42 17.76
CA LYS A 395 -13.24 8.57 17.71
C LYS A 395 -12.66 8.70 16.31
N ILE A 396 -12.55 9.93 15.83
CA ILE A 396 -11.88 10.25 14.57
C ILE A 396 -10.49 10.77 14.95
N LEU A 397 -9.46 10.06 14.51
CA LEU A 397 -8.08 10.50 14.66
C LEU A 397 -7.68 11.21 13.37
N TYR A 398 -7.09 12.40 13.47
CA TYR A 398 -6.80 13.27 12.34
C TYR A 398 -5.35 13.80 12.39
N LEU A 399 -4.74 13.90 11.21
CA LEU A 399 -3.41 14.46 10.99
C LEU A 399 -3.52 15.89 10.44
N GLY A 400 -3.27 16.87 11.29
CA GLY A 400 -3.18 18.29 10.92
C GLY A 400 -3.39 19.20 12.11
N ASN A 401 -3.47 20.51 11.87
CA ASN A 401 -3.66 21.50 12.93
C ASN A 401 -5.11 21.50 13.44
N ASP A 402 -5.26 21.82 14.72
CA ASP A 402 -6.55 21.88 15.42
C ASP A 402 -7.51 22.94 14.85
N ASN A 403 -6.99 23.92 14.11
CA ASN A 403 -7.76 25.03 13.48
C ASN A 403 -8.78 24.59 12.40
N LEU A 404 -8.98 23.30 12.18
CA LEU A 404 -9.94 22.78 11.20
C LEU A 404 -11.31 22.47 11.80
N ILE A 405 -11.39 22.38 13.11
CA ILE A 405 -12.63 22.28 13.87
C ILE A 405 -12.76 23.60 14.63
N GLU A 406 -12.99 24.69 13.91
CA GLU A 406 -13.50 25.90 14.55
C GLU A 406 -14.87 25.53 15.14
N GLU A 407 -14.89 25.28 16.45
CA GLU A 407 -16.10 25.37 17.25
C GLU A 407 -16.65 26.77 17.01
N GLY A 408 -17.88 26.85 16.51
CA GLY A 408 -18.44 28.07 15.96
C GLY A 408 -18.54 29.18 17.00
N GLU A 409 -17.49 29.97 17.13
CA GLU A 409 -17.54 31.27 17.78
C GLU A 409 -17.51 32.38 16.73
N HIS A 410 -18.63 33.07 16.71
CA HIS A 410 -18.92 34.40 16.17
C HIS A 410 -19.09 34.60 14.66
N ASP A 411 -20.33 34.99 14.35
CA ASP A 411 -20.88 35.54 13.13
C ASP A 411 -20.18 36.83 12.67
N THR A 412 -18.96 36.77 12.17
CA THR A 412 -18.40 37.86 11.35
C THR A 412 -17.31 37.30 10.46
N GLU A 413 -17.61 36.97 9.21
CA GLU A 413 -16.70 37.16 8.06
C GLU A 413 -17.36 36.65 6.77
N GLY A 414 -18.21 37.51 6.21
CA GLY A 414 -18.33 37.58 4.77
C GLY A 414 -17.09 38.30 4.21
N LEU A 415 -16.62 37.83 3.05
CA LEU A 415 -15.69 38.52 2.14
C LEU A 415 -14.17 38.30 2.38
N SER A 416 -13.68 37.06 2.26
CA SER A 416 -12.35 36.86 1.66
C SER A 416 -12.30 35.54 0.85
N ALA A 417 -12.08 35.67 -0.46
CA ALA A 417 -12.17 34.59 -1.45
C ALA A 417 -10.80 34.02 -1.88
N SER A 418 -9.75 34.21 -1.09
CA SER A 418 -8.38 33.87 -1.51
C SER A 418 -7.62 33.12 -0.42
N SER A 419 -7.90 31.82 -0.28
CA SER A 419 -6.99 30.75 0.21
C SER A 419 -7.76 29.55 0.82
N GLN A 420 -8.90 29.17 0.24
CA GLN A 420 -9.58 27.94 0.68
C GLN A 420 -9.08 26.77 -0.16
N THR A 421 -8.04 26.09 0.33
CA THR A 421 -7.80 24.70 -0.07
C THR A 421 -9.01 23.89 0.39
N SER A 422 -9.79 23.38 -0.56
CA SER A 422 -11.04 22.65 -0.32
C SER A 422 -10.74 21.31 0.38
N THR A 423 -10.56 21.34 1.69
CA THR A 423 -10.38 20.13 2.49
C THR A 423 -11.69 19.35 2.55
N ALA A 424 -11.64 18.03 2.36
CA ALA A 424 -12.81 17.15 2.33
C ALA A 424 -13.74 17.24 3.57
N LEU A 425 -13.23 17.76 4.70
CA LEU A 425 -13.99 17.99 5.93
C LEU A 425 -14.72 19.34 5.97
N SER A 426 -14.31 20.33 5.18
CA SER A 426 -15.07 21.59 4.99
C SER A 426 -16.47 21.31 4.43
N PHE A 427 -16.62 20.24 3.64
CA PHE A 427 -17.93 19.75 3.17
C PHE A 427 -18.81 19.22 4.29
N ILE A 428 -18.23 18.61 5.34
CA ILE A 428 -19.00 18.14 6.51
C ILE A 428 -19.50 19.36 7.30
N ASN A 429 -18.65 20.35 7.55
CA ASN A 429 -19.06 21.60 8.22
C ASN A 429 -20.08 22.38 7.38
N ARG A 430 -19.90 22.44 6.05
CA ARG A 430 -20.85 23.06 5.12
C ARG A 430 -22.19 22.30 5.10
N ARG A 431 -22.17 20.96 5.14
CA ARG A 431 -23.39 20.13 5.20
C ARG A 431 -24.10 20.25 6.53
N ARG A 432 -23.38 20.28 7.66
CA ARG A 432 -23.95 20.55 8.99
C ARG A 432 -24.57 21.95 9.04
N LYS A 433 -23.88 22.98 8.53
CA LYS A 433 -24.41 24.35 8.40
C LYS A 433 -25.68 24.38 7.53
N MET A 434 -25.70 23.69 6.39
CA MET A 434 -26.88 23.64 5.51
C MET A 434 -28.07 22.90 6.16
N ILE A 435 -27.81 21.86 6.96
CA ILE A 435 -28.87 21.13 7.69
C ILE A 435 -29.44 22.00 8.81
N LEU A 436 -28.59 22.67 9.60
CA LEU A 436 -29.02 23.61 10.65
C LEU A 436 -29.82 24.78 10.05
N LYS A 437 -29.32 25.39 8.97
CA LYS A 437 -30.00 26.49 8.28
C LYS A 437 -31.35 26.04 7.70
N LYS A 438 -31.42 24.81 7.15
CA LYS A 438 -32.69 24.24 6.66
C LYS A 438 -33.67 23.97 7.81
N TYR A 439 -33.18 23.56 8.98
CA TYR A 439 -34.00 23.36 10.18
C TYR A 439 -34.57 24.67 10.71
N GLU A 440 -33.77 25.75 10.75
CA GLU A 440 -34.24 27.10 11.09
C GLU A 440 -35.27 27.62 10.08
N LEU A 441 -35.03 27.45 8.78
CA LEU A 441 -35.96 27.89 7.73
C LEU A 441 -37.28 27.11 7.70
N THR A 442 -37.32 25.86 8.17
CA THR A 442 -38.56 25.06 8.21
C THR A 442 -39.30 25.12 9.55
N HIS A 443 -38.67 25.68 10.58
CA HIS A 443 -39.26 25.78 11.93
C HIS A 443 -39.29 27.21 12.51
N SER A 444 -38.90 28.24 11.75
CA SER A 444 -39.18 29.62 12.13
C SER A 444 -40.67 29.90 11.97
N THR A 445 -41.46 29.61 12.99
CA THR A 445 -42.79 30.19 13.15
C THR A 445 -42.59 31.67 13.48
N ASN A 446 -42.73 32.54 12.49
CA ASN A 446 -42.95 33.97 12.70
C ASN A 446 -44.22 34.15 13.55
N PHE A 447 -44.04 34.29 14.86
CA PHE A 447 -45.00 34.98 15.71
C PHE A 447 -44.50 36.43 15.82
N ASN A 448 -45.15 37.32 15.07
CA ASN A 448 -45.09 38.74 15.33
C ASN A 448 -45.78 38.97 16.69
N ASP A 449 -45.01 39.31 17.71
CA ASP A 449 -45.56 39.98 18.90
C ASP A 449 -45.83 41.44 18.51
N THR A 450 -47.09 41.72 18.19
CA THR A 450 -47.65 43.07 18.22
C THR A 450 -47.62 43.57 19.67
N THR A 451 -46.65 44.42 19.99
CA THR A 451 -46.67 45.23 21.21
C THR A 451 -47.77 46.29 21.08
N VAL A 452 -48.78 46.19 21.93
CA VAL A 452 -49.82 47.20 22.13
C VAL A 452 -49.17 48.39 22.85
N GLU A 453 -49.21 49.58 22.22
CA GLU A 453 -48.94 50.85 22.90
C GLU A 453 -50.12 51.17 23.82
N GLU A 454 -49.89 51.11 25.13
CA GLU A 454 -50.75 51.79 26.12
C GLU A 454 -50.18 53.19 26.39
N THR A 455 -50.92 54.18 25.92
CA THR A 455 -50.83 55.57 26.34
C THR A 455 -51.28 55.70 27.79
N VAL A 456 -50.38 56.12 28.68
CA VAL A 456 -50.75 56.69 29.98
C VAL A 456 -50.30 58.15 30.02
N VAL A 457 -51.31 58.96 30.31
CA VAL A 457 -51.34 60.40 30.56
C VAL A 457 -50.48 60.76 31.77
N GLU A 458 -49.62 61.78 31.62
CA GLU A 458 -49.51 62.91 32.55
C GLU A 458 -49.06 64.18 31.81
#